data_AF-X1E0B9-F1
#
_entry.id   AF-X1E0B9-F1
#
_cell.length_a   1.000
_cell.length_b   1.000
_cell.length_c   1.000
_cell.angle_alpha   90.00
_cell.angle_beta   90.00
_cell.angle_gamma   90.00
#
_symmetry.space_group_name_H-M   'P 1'
#
loop_
_entity.id
_entity.type
_entity.pdbx_description
1 polymer ?
#
loop_
_entity_poly.entity_id
_entity_poly.type
_entity_poly.pdbx_seq_one_letter_code
_entity_poly.pdbx_strand_id
1 'polypeptide(L)'
;MKLKKSQQIDHLYDVSKEIRGRFLDQAIPIEMLIDDIISWHFCPEDTRQSLFFSLVSPKLTFSNKIKILETILQIYYPDLVKKHQNLIKEINKIRDFRNRIAHSLLDASDEFLEKGYNDRIRLVFYRNGEKKHQVITMDNIKKTG
;
A
#
# COMPACT_ATOMS: atom_id res chain seq x y z
N MET A 1 31.93 -1.08 16.53
CA MET A 1 31.90 -2.52 16.82
C MET A 1 30.84 -3.15 15.92
N LYS A 2 31.19 -4.08 15.02
CA LYS A 2 30.17 -4.74 14.17
C LYS A 2 29.28 -5.60 15.08
N LEU A 3 27.97 -5.41 15.00
CA LEU A 3 26.99 -6.26 15.68
C LEU A 3 27.20 -7.72 15.27
N LYS A 4 26.89 -8.66 16.16
CA LYS A 4 26.81 -10.08 15.78
C LYS A 4 25.72 -10.25 14.71
N LYS A 5 25.88 -11.20 13.78
CA LYS A 5 24.91 -11.43 12.69
C LYS A 5 23.46 -11.55 13.17
N SER A 6 23.23 -12.23 14.29
CA SER A 6 21.90 -12.32 14.91
C SER A 6 21.33 -10.95 15.27
N GLN A 7 22.13 -10.09 15.91
CA GLN A 7 21.72 -8.73 16.28
C GLN A 7 21.47 -7.84 15.06
N GLN A 8 22.21 -8.04 13.97
CA GLN A 8 21.96 -7.33 12.71
C GLN A 8 20.63 -7.76 12.08
N ILE A 9 20.30 -9.05 12.14
CA ILE A 9 19.03 -9.58 11.64
C ILE A 9 17.87 -9.05 12.49
N ASP A 10 17.97 -9.12 13.83
CA ASP A 10 16.92 -8.62 14.72
C ASP A 10 16.64 -7.13 14.46
N HIS A 11 17.70 -6.32 14.37
CA HIS A 11 17.58 -4.91 14.04
C HIS A 11 16.93 -4.68 12.65
N LEU A 12 17.32 -5.46 11.64
CA LEU A 12 16.73 -5.39 10.31
C LEU A 12 15.22 -5.69 10.33
N TYR A 13 14.79 -6.66 11.14
CA TYR A 13 13.37 -6.96 11.32
C TYR A 13 12.63 -5.82 12.02
N ASP A 14 13.23 -5.16 13.00
CA ASP A 14 12.61 -4.02 13.67
C ASP A 14 12.44 -2.82 12.74
N VAL A 15 13.48 -2.48 11.96
CA VAL A 15 13.38 -1.44 10.91
C VAL A 15 12.32 -1.82 9.86
N SER A 16 12.24 -3.10 9.49
CA SER A 16 11.22 -3.61 8.57
C SER A 16 9.81 -3.45 9.13
N LYS A 17 9.57 -3.80 10.40
CA LYS A 17 8.26 -3.61 11.05
C LYS A 17 7.85 -2.14 11.02
N GLU A 18 8.77 -1.24 11.33
CA GLU A 18 8.49 0.20 11.37
C GLU A 18 8.16 0.76 9.98
N ILE A 19 8.99 0.47 8.96
CA ILE A 19 8.76 0.91 7.58
C ILE A 19 7.45 0.34 7.04
N ARG A 20 7.23 -0.97 7.20
CA ARG A 20 6.01 -1.61 6.70
C ARG A 20 4.77 -1.10 7.39
N GLY A 21 4.81 -0.93 8.71
CA GLY A 21 3.69 -0.41 9.51
C GLY A 21 3.26 0.96 9.02
N ARG A 22 4.18 1.91 8.92
CA ARG A 22 3.89 3.28 8.44
C ARG A 22 3.24 3.31 7.06
N PHE A 23 3.71 2.50 6.11
CA PHE A 23 3.12 2.45 4.77
C PHE A 23 1.75 1.77 4.74
N LEU A 24 1.57 0.71 5.52
CA LEU A 24 0.26 0.07 5.65
C LEU A 24 -0.75 1.05 6.26
N ASP A 25 -0.36 1.78 7.30
CA ASP A 25 -1.20 2.78 7.96
C ASP A 25 -1.58 3.94 7.03
N GLN A 26 -0.66 4.41 6.17
CA GLN A 26 -0.96 5.46 5.18
C GLN A 26 -1.92 5.00 4.08
N ALA A 27 -1.95 3.71 3.74
CA ALA A 27 -2.84 3.19 2.70
C ALA A 27 -4.28 2.99 3.18
N ILE A 28 -4.49 2.75 4.49
CA ILE A 28 -5.82 2.49 5.07
C ILE A 28 -6.80 3.65 4.82
N PRO A 29 -6.48 4.93 5.12
CA PRO A 29 -7.40 6.04 4.87
C PRO A 29 -7.80 6.17 3.41
N ILE A 30 -6.90 5.86 2.47
CA ILE A 30 -7.19 5.93 1.04
C ILE A 30 -8.19 4.85 0.64
N GLU A 31 -8.02 3.63 1.15
CA GLU A 31 -8.99 2.56 0.92
C GLU A 31 -10.36 2.90 1.54
N MET A 32 -10.38 3.46 2.75
CA MET A 32 -11.61 3.90 3.41
C MET A 32 -12.33 5.02 2.65
N LEU A 33 -11.61 6.02 2.15
CA LEU A 33 -12.21 7.10 1.34
C LEU A 33 -12.87 6.55 0.07
N ILE A 34 -12.32 5.50 -0.52
CA ILE A 34 -12.93 4.85 -1.69
C ILE A 34 -14.21 4.13 -1.26
N ASP A 35 -14.20 3.43 -0.12
CA ASP A 35 -15.41 2.83 0.43
C ASP A 35 -16.49 3.88 0.74
N ASP A 36 -16.11 5.03 1.29
CA ASP A 36 -17.02 6.16 1.52
C ASP A 36 -17.66 6.59 0.19
N ILE A 37 -16.87 6.89 -0.84
CA ILE A 37 -17.40 7.31 -2.15
C ILE A 37 -18.36 6.28 -2.73
N ILE A 38 -18.01 4.99 -2.69
CA ILE A 38 -18.86 3.91 -3.20
C ILE A 38 -20.16 3.83 -2.39
N SER A 39 -20.06 3.87 -1.06
CA SER A 39 -21.22 3.77 -0.18
C SER A 39 -22.16 4.97 -0.35
N TRP A 40 -21.63 6.19 -0.41
CA TRP A 40 -22.42 7.40 -0.64
C TRP A 40 -23.13 7.38 -1.99
N HIS A 41 -22.49 6.83 -3.02
CA HIS A 41 -23.10 6.73 -4.35
C HIS A 41 -24.28 5.75 -4.39
N PHE A 42 -24.16 4.58 -3.76
CA PHE A 42 -25.20 3.54 -3.82
C PHE A 42 -26.19 3.55 -2.64
N CYS A 43 -25.80 4.15 -1.52
CA CYS A 43 -26.49 4.12 -0.23
C CYS A 43 -26.51 5.54 0.37
N PRO A 44 -27.42 6.43 -0.05
CA PRO A 44 -27.46 7.80 0.46
C PRO A 44 -27.93 7.91 1.92
N GLU A 45 -28.50 6.86 2.50
CA GLU A 45 -28.94 6.80 3.90
C GLU A 45 -27.85 6.23 4.82
N ASP A 46 -27.55 6.89 5.94
CA ASP A 46 -26.48 6.51 6.89
C ASP A 46 -26.57 5.06 7.38
N THR A 47 -27.79 4.55 7.62
CA THR A 47 -28.01 3.16 8.05
C THR A 47 -27.58 2.16 6.98
N ARG A 48 -27.80 2.47 5.71
CA ARG A 48 -27.38 1.63 4.58
C ARG A 48 -25.88 1.71 4.34
N GLN A 49 -25.26 2.88 4.55
CA GLN A 49 -23.80 3.02 4.51
C GLN A 49 -23.16 2.11 5.56
N SER A 50 -23.68 2.12 6.80
CA SER A 50 -23.19 1.24 7.88
C SER A 50 -23.31 -0.25 7.52
N LEU A 51 -24.40 -0.65 6.86
CA LEU A 51 -24.56 -2.01 6.33
C LEU A 51 -23.57 -2.32 5.19
N PHE A 52 -23.30 -1.36 4.31
CA PHE A 52 -22.28 -1.50 3.28
C PHE A 52 -20.90 -1.75 3.89
N PHE A 53 -20.50 -0.96 4.89
CA PHE A 53 -19.22 -1.10 5.59
C PHE A 53 -19.07 -2.43 6.33
N SER A 54 -20.16 -2.99 6.87
CA SER A 54 -20.10 -4.25 7.62
C SER A 54 -20.25 -5.50 6.76
N LEU A 55 -21.04 -5.45 5.69
CA LEU A 55 -21.42 -6.64 4.91
C LEU A 55 -20.74 -6.71 3.54
N VAL A 56 -20.51 -5.56 2.88
CA VAL A 56 -20.07 -5.51 1.49
C VAL A 56 -18.59 -5.17 1.39
N SER A 57 -18.19 -4.01 1.91
CA SER A 57 -16.80 -3.51 1.81
C SER A 57 -15.74 -4.54 2.25
N PRO A 58 -15.90 -5.29 3.37
CA PRO A 58 -14.89 -6.26 3.81
C PRO A 58 -14.71 -7.45 2.87
N LYS A 59 -15.68 -7.70 1.98
CA LYS A 59 -15.63 -8.77 0.96
C LYS A 59 -14.97 -8.28 -0.34
N LEU A 60 -14.77 -6.98 -0.49
CA LEU A 60 -14.14 -6.38 -1.65
C LEU A 60 -12.64 -6.24 -1.43
N THR A 61 -11.85 -6.70 -2.39
CA THR A 61 -10.42 -6.39 -2.41
C THR A 61 -10.21 -4.93 -2.77
N PHE A 62 -9.11 -4.32 -2.31
CA PHE A 62 -8.74 -2.96 -2.70
C PHE A 62 -8.72 -2.77 -4.23
N SER A 63 -8.26 -3.78 -4.98
CA SER A 63 -8.30 -3.76 -6.45
C SER A 63 -9.73 -3.65 -7.01
N ASN A 64 -10.68 -4.40 -6.44
CA ASN A 64 -12.08 -4.33 -6.86
C ASN A 64 -12.72 -3.00 -6.48
N LYS A 65 -12.41 -2.44 -5.30
CA LYS A 65 -12.88 -1.11 -4.89
C LYS A 65 -12.43 -0.02 -5.89
N ILE A 66 -11.17 -0.05 -6.33
CA ILE A 66 -10.66 0.88 -7.35
C ILE A 66 -11.42 0.75 -8.67
N LYS A 67 -11.73 -0.48 -9.12
CA LYS A 67 -12.49 -0.71 -10.35
C LYS A 67 -13.92 -0.17 -10.26
N ILE A 68 -14.56 -0.35 -9.10
CA ILE A 68 -15.91 0.20 -8.85
C ILE A 68 -15.84 1.73 -8.90
N LEU A 69 -14.88 2.35 -8.21
CA LEU A 69 -14.67 3.80 -8.25
C LEU A 69 -14.45 4.31 -9.68
N GLU A 70 -13.56 3.68 -10.44
CA GLU A 70 -13.29 4.04 -11.83
C GLU A 70 -14.57 4.00 -12.67
N THR A 71 -15.38 2.97 -12.50
CA THR A 71 -16.65 2.82 -13.21
C THR A 71 -17.66 3.91 -12.83
N ILE A 72 -17.79 4.21 -11.53
CA ILE A 72 -18.65 5.30 -11.02
C ILE A 72 -18.22 6.63 -11.65
N LEU A 73 -16.92 6.94 -11.63
CA LEU A 73 -16.39 8.19 -12.18
C LEU A 73 -16.61 8.29 -13.70
N GLN A 74 -16.39 7.22 -14.45
CA GLN A 74 -16.57 7.23 -15.91
C GLN A 74 -18.03 7.43 -16.32
N ILE A 75 -18.98 6.84 -15.60
CA ILE A 75 -20.41 6.87 -15.95
C ILE A 75 -21.07 8.15 -15.43
N TYR A 76 -20.83 8.51 -14.18
CA TYR A 76 -21.61 9.55 -13.49
C TYR A 76 -20.85 10.86 -13.28
N TYR A 77 -19.51 10.86 -13.34
CA TYR A 77 -18.68 12.04 -13.07
C TYR A 77 -17.55 12.23 -14.10
N PRO A 78 -17.87 12.25 -15.42
CA PRO A 78 -16.85 12.29 -16.47
C PRO A 78 -16.04 13.59 -16.48
N ASP A 79 -16.59 14.68 -15.94
CA ASP A 79 -15.90 15.95 -15.70
C ASP A 79 -14.74 15.79 -14.70
N LEU A 80 -14.94 15.03 -13.61
CA LEU A 80 -13.88 14.73 -12.65
C LEU A 80 -12.79 13.85 -13.26
N VAL A 81 -13.15 12.89 -14.12
CA VAL A 81 -12.16 12.08 -14.86
C VAL A 81 -11.28 12.96 -15.74
N LYS A 82 -11.89 13.91 -16.48
CA LYS A 82 -11.14 14.85 -17.33
C LYS A 82 -10.23 15.76 -16.53
N LYS A 83 -10.67 16.23 -15.36
CA LYS A 83 -9.91 17.10 -14.46
C LYS A 83 -8.75 16.35 -13.77
N HIS A 84 -8.96 15.08 -13.43
CA HIS A 84 -8.03 14.27 -12.64
C HIS A 84 -7.63 12.97 -13.37
N GLN A 85 -7.08 13.12 -14.58
CA GLN A 85 -6.80 11.99 -15.50
C GLN A 85 -5.88 10.90 -14.91
N ASN A 86 -5.05 11.26 -13.93
CA ASN A 86 -4.11 10.33 -13.30
C ASN A 86 -4.64 9.73 -11.98
N LEU A 87 -5.82 10.11 -11.48
CA LEU A 87 -6.30 9.71 -10.15
C LEU A 87 -6.28 8.18 -9.96
N ILE A 88 -6.93 7.44 -10.86
CA ILE A 88 -6.98 5.98 -10.80
C ILE A 88 -5.57 5.37 -10.92
N LYS A 89 -4.71 5.94 -11.76
CA LYS A 89 -3.32 5.48 -11.91
C LYS A 89 -2.51 5.67 -10.62
N GLU A 90 -2.65 6.80 -9.94
CA GLU A 90 -1.96 7.06 -8.68
C GLU A 90 -2.49 6.15 -7.56
N ILE A 91 -3.80 5.94 -7.45
CA ILE A 91 -4.37 5.00 -6.47
C ILE A 91 -3.88 3.57 -6.73
N ASN A 92 -3.80 3.14 -8.00
CA ASN A 92 -3.23 1.84 -8.34
C ASN A 92 -1.75 1.72 -7.93
N LYS A 93 -0.93 2.78 -8.07
CA LYS A 93 0.46 2.77 -7.58
C LYS A 93 0.51 2.57 -6.07
N ILE A 94 -0.37 3.20 -5.32
CA ILE A 94 -0.47 3.06 -3.86
C ILE A 94 -0.83 1.62 -3.50
N ARG A 95 -1.86 1.04 -4.12
CA ARG A 95 -2.23 -0.37 -3.96
C ARG A 95 -1.05 -1.30 -4.25
N ASP A 96 -0.39 -1.11 -5.38
CA ASP A 96 0.70 -1.98 -5.83
C ASP A 96 1.90 -1.88 -4.89
N PHE A 97 2.19 -0.68 -4.38
CA PHE A 97 3.23 -0.47 -3.39
C PHE A 97 2.87 -1.11 -2.04
N ARG A 98 1.65 -0.88 -1.53
CA ARG A 98 1.13 -1.53 -0.32
C ARG A 98 1.22 -3.05 -0.40
N ASN A 99 0.80 -3.64 -1.52
CA ASN A 99 0.89 -5.08 -1.73
C ASN A 99 2.34 -5.58 -1.76
N ARG A 100 3.24 -4.82 -2.37
CA ARG A 100 4.67 -5.15 -2.37
C ARG A 100 5.25 -5.10 -0.95
N ILE A 101 4.95 -4.05 -0.19
CA ILE A 101 5.36 -3.91 1.21
C ILE A 101 4.89 -5.11 2.04
N ALA A 102 3.63 -5.52 1.88
CA ALA A 102 3.04 -6.60 2.65
C ALA A 102 3.59 -8.00 2.27
N HIS A 103 3.77 -8.26 0.98
CA HIS A 103 4.01 -9.62 0.47
C HIS A 103 5.45 -9.92 0.03
N SER A 104 6.34 -8.91 -0.03
CA SER A 104 7.74 -9.17 -0.40
C SER A 104 8.52 -9.79 0.75
N LEU A 105 9.52 -10.60 0.42
CA LEU A 105 10.49 -11.12 1.38
C LEU A 105 11.45 -10.01 1.79
N LEU A 106 11.87 -10.03 3.05
CA LEU A 106 12.94 -9.17 3.55
C LEU A 106 14.28 -9.78 3.17
N ASP A 107 15.17 -8.98 2.59
CA ASP A 107 16.51 -9.44 2.25
C ASP A 107 17.42 -9.45 3.48
N ALA A 108 17.64 -10.64 4.04
CA ALA A 108 18.58 -10.89 5.12
C ALA A 108 19.85 -11.61 4.63
N SER A 109 20.21 -11.47 3.35
CA SER A 109 21.46 -12.03 2.83
C SER A 109 22.69 -11.36 3.45
N ASP A 110 23.80 -12.09 3.53
CA ASP A 110 25.06 -11.55 4.04
C ASP A 110 25.52 -10.32 3.25
N GLU A 111 25.33 -10.33 1.93
CA GLU A 111 25.61 -9.18 1.05
C GLU A 111 24.90 -7.89 1.51
N PHE A 112 23.64 -7.99 1.95
CA PHE A 112 22.90 -6.83 2.42
C PHE A 112 23.30 -6.45 3.86
N LEU A 113 23.44 -7.44 4.75
CA LEU A 113 23.79 -7.23 6.15
C LEU A 113 25.19 -6.61 6.32
N GLU A 114 26.14 -6.97 5.47
CA GLU A 114 27.51 -6.44 5.48
C GLU A 114 27.57 -4.94 5.18
N LYS A 115 26.56 -4.37 4.51
CA LYS A 115 26.47 -2.92 4.28
C LYS A 115 26.20 -2.14 5.56
N GLY A 116 25.68 -2.79 6.61
CA GLY A 116 25.48 -2.17 7.92
C GLY A 116 24.46 -1.02 7.93
N TYR A 117 23.49 -1.03 7.02
CA TYR A 117 22.43 -0.03 7.01
C TYR A 117 21.51 -0.17 8.24
N ASN A 118 21.04 0.97 8.75
CA ASN A 118 20.16 1.07 9.91
C ASN A 118 18.86 1.85 9.64
N ASP A 119 18.69 2.37 8.42
CA ASP A 119 17.64 3.31 8.02
C ASP A 119 16.77 2.80 6.85
N ARG A 120 17.06 1.59 6.36
CA ARG A 120 16.46 1.04 5.15
C ARG A 120 16.37 -0.47 5.17
N ILE A 121 15.43 -0.98 4.38
CA ILE A 121 15.28 -2.41 4.08
C ILE A 121 15.43 -2.64 2.58
N ARG A 122 15.80 -3.87 2.20
CA ARG A 122 15.70 -4.35 0.81
C ARG A 122 14.64 -5.43 0.74
N LEU A 123 13.64 -5.20 -0.11
CA LEU A 123 12.57 -6.15 -0.40
C LEU A 123 12.92 -6.97 -1.63
N VAL A 124 12.65 -8.26 -1.55
CA VAL A 124 12.82 -9.24 -2.62
C VAL A 124 11.44 -9.70 -3.08
N PHE A 125 11.16 -9.59 -4.37
CA PHE A 125 9.90 -10.02 -4.98
C PHE A 125 10.12 -10.50 -6.41
N TYR A 126 9.12 -11.17 -6.96
CA TYR A 126 9.15 -11.66 -8.34
C TYR A 126 8.19 -10.86 -9.21
N ARG A 127 8.63 -10.48 -10.40
CA ARG A 127 7.79 -9.82 -11.40
C ARG A 127 8.16 -10.37 -12.77
N ASN A 128 7.15 -10.85 -13.51
CA ASN A 128 7.32 -11.45 -14.83
C ASN A 128 8.37 -12.59 -14.86
N GLY A 129 8.37 -13.44 -13.83
CA GLY A 129 9.34 -14.55 -13.69
C GLY A 129 10.73 -14.13 -13.21
N GLU A 130 11.00 -12.83 -13.07
CA GLU A 130 12.31 -12.33 -12.65
C GLU A 130 12.34 -11.90 -11.19
N LYS A 131 13.41 -12.27 -10.48
CA LYS A 131 13.70 -11.76 -9.13
C LYS A 131 14.07 -10.27 -9.23
N LYS A 132 13.39 -9.44 -8.46
CA LYS A 132 13.61 -8.00 -8.34
C LYS A 132 13.92 -7.63 -6.89
N HIS A 133 14.65 -6.53 -6.74
CA HIS A 133 14.98 -5.96 -5.44
C HIS A 133 14.51 -4.51 -5.41
N GLN A 134 14.02 -4.05 -4.26
CA GLN A 134 13.74 -2.64 -4.03
C GLN A 134 14.23 -2.24 -2.65
N VAL A 135 15.06 -1.20 -2.61
CA VAL A 135 15.48 -0.57 -1.36
C VAL A 135 14.44 0.47 -0.95
N ILE A 136 14.07 0.46 0.32
CA ILE A 136 13.06 1.35 0.90
C ILE A 136 13.64 1.98 2.15
N THR A 137 13.58 3.30 2.23
CA THR A 137 14.09 4.12 3.33
C THR A 137 12.93 4.81 4.05
N MET A 138 13.18 5.27 5.28
CA MET A 138 12.21 6.09 6.02
C MET A 138 11.86 7.41 5.32
N ASP A 139 12.78 7.98 4.52
CA ASP A 139 12.50 9.20 3.76
C ASP A 139 11.52 9.00 2.62
N ASN A 140 11.32 7.76 2.16
CA ASN A 140 10.26 7.45 1.20
C ASN A 140 8.86 7.65 1.80
N ILE A 141 8.73 7.69 3.13
CA ILE A 141 7.46 7.86 3.87
C ILE A 141 7.09 9.35 4.00
N LYS A 142 8.08 10.26 4.00
CA LYS A 142 7.87 11.70 4.15
C LYS A 142 7.47 12.43 2.88
N LYS A 143 7.61 11.79 1.69
CA LYS A 143 7.28 12.41 0.39
C LYS A 143 5.86 12.09 -0.11
N THR A 144 5.07 11.38 0.68
CA THR A 144 3.69 10.97 0.37
C THR A 144 2.64 11.62 1.27
N GLY A 145 3.06 12.53 2.16
CA GLY A 145 2.17 13.40 2.95
C GLY A 145 2.15 14.82 2.39
#